data_AF-A0A815SKR0-F1
#
_entry.id   AF-A0A815SKR0-F1
#
_cell.length_a   1.000
_cell.length_b   1.000
_cell.length_c   1.000
_cell.angle_alpha   90.00
_cell.angle_beta   90.00
_cell.angle_gamma   90.00
#
_symmetry.space_group_name_H-M   'P 1'
#
loop_
_entity.id
_entity.type
_entity.pdbx_description
1 polymer ?
#
loop_
_entity_poly.entity_id
_entity_poly.type
_entity_poly.pdbx_seq_one_letter_code
_entity_poly.pdbx_strand_id
1 'polypeptide(L)'
;MHGLWTKIKHYLLAVNLFPSIPPSTNESDLRNQRISTRLFIIILVFSTTILIGYNFFIEVTKVNNINSPDLAQYLDLYSQYPQTLTCPCTDITIKYEEFLEIDYTLHQLCSSVFVTNDWIAYLAQNHILTTDYVAGFLELGTYMFQALKTFCESSNKT
;
A
#
# COMPACT_ATOMS: atom_id res chain seq x y z
N MET A 1 -34.50 49.85 12.74
CA MET A 1 -33.05 49.53 12.78
C MET A 1 -32.15 50.67 13.29
N HIS A 2 -32.51 51.95 13.13
CA HIS A 2 -31.60 53.07 13.50
C HIS A 2 -31.32 53.21 15.01
N GLY A 3 -32.30 52.96 15.88
CA GLY A 3 -32.15 53.08 17.33
C GLY A 3 -31.37 51.96 18.03
N LEU A 4 -31.17 50.81 17.37
CA LEU A 4 -30.40 49.70 17.93
C LEU A 4 -28.88 49.97 17.79
N TRP A 5 -28.49 50.51 16.63
CA TRP A 5 -27.10 50.82 16.30
C TRP A 5 -26.54 51.94 17.18
N THR A 6 -27.36 52.95 17.51
CA THR A 6 -26.97 54.04 18.42
C THR A 6 -26.77 53.56 19.86
N LYS A 7 -27.59 52.62 20.33
CA LYS A 7 -27.44 51.98 21.65
C LYS A 7 -26.20 51.10 21.72
N ILE A 8 -25.95 50.28 20.69
CA ILE A 8 -24.76 49.43 20.60
C ILE A 8 -23.49 50.29 20.54
N LYS A 9 -23.49 51.36 19.74
CA LYS A 9 -22.37 52.30 19.66
C LYS A 9 -22.07 52.96 21.01
N HIS A 10 -23.09 53.39 21.76
CA HIS A 10 -22.91 53.94 23.10
C HIS A 10 -22.36 52.91 24.08
N TYR A 11 -22.91 51.69 24.05
CA TYR A 11 -22.44 50.60 24.89
C TYR A 11 -20.96 50.30 24.63
N LEU A 12 -20.57 50.13 23.36
CA LEU A 12 -19.18 49.89 22.94
C LEU A 12 -18.23 51.04 23.32
N LEU A 13 -18.70 52.29 23.28
CA LEU A 13 -17.90 53.45 23.70
C LEU A 13 -17.73 53.53 25.22
N ALA A 14 -18.66 52.94 25.99
CA ALA A 14 -18.65 52.91 27.45
C ALA A 14 -17.93 51.68 28.04
N VAL A 15 -17.55 50.69 27.23
CA VAL A 15 -16.85 49.49 27.70
C VAL A 15 -15.48 49.87 28.28
N ASN A 16 -15.24 49.40 29.49
CA ASN A 16 -13.94 49.41 30.15
C ASN A 16 -13.71 48.01 30.74
N LEU A 17 -12.87 47.22 30.08
CA LEU A 17 -12.61 45.84 30.45
C LEU A 17 -11.59 45.73 31.61
N PHE A 18 -10.84 46.80 31.86
CA PHE A 18 -9.80 46.86 32.88
C PHE A 18 -10.09 47.98 33.92
N PRO A 19 -11.22 47.94 34.64
CA PRO A 19 -11.51 48.91 35.68
C PRO A 19 -10.58 48.73 36.89
N SER A 20 -10.25 49.83 37.57
CA SER A 20 -9.58 49.79 38.88
C SER A 20 -10.56 49.39 39.99
N ILE A 21 -10.03 48.77 41.05
CA ILE A 21 -10.78 48.42 42.27
C ILE A 21 -10.07 49.07 43.46
N PRO A 22 -10.68 50.04 44.18
CA PRO A 22 -12.00 50.64 43.92
C PRO A 22 -12.01 51.51 42.63
N PRO A 23 -13.18 51.86 42.08
CA PRO A 23 -13.29 52.65 40.85
C PRO A 23 -12.54 53.98 40.96
N SER A 24 -11.56 54.21 40.09
CA SER A 24 -10.83 55.48 40.07
C SER A 24 -11.76 56.64 39.70
N THR A 25 -11.67 57.72 40.47
CA THR A 25 -12.30 59.02 40.17
C THR A 25 -11.38 59.95 39.39
N ASN A 26 -10.14 59.52 39.13
CA ASN A 26 -9.12 60.31 38.44
C ASN A 26 -9.25 60.12 36.92
N GLU A 27 -9.37 61.24 36.20
CA GLU A 27 -9.54 61.27 34.74
C GLU A 27 -8.38 60.62 33.98
N SER A 28 -7.14 60.74 34.47
CA SER A 28 -5.98 60.11 33.82
C SER A 28 -6.08 58.59 33.81
N ASP A 29 -6.55 58.02 34.92
CA ASP A 29 -6.64 56.58 35.09
C ASP A 29 -7.79 56.02 34.26
N LEU A 30 -8.94 56.70 34.26
CA LEU A 30 -10.08 56.35 33.41
C LEU A 30 -9.73 56.40 31.92
N ARG A 31 -8.93 57.39 31.50
CA ARG A 31 -8.44 57.49 30.12
C ARG A 31 -7.53 56.30 29.77
N ASN A 32 -6.59 55.96 30.64
CA ASN A 32 -5.66 54.85 30.42
C ASN A 32 -6.39 53.50 30.37
N GLN A 33 -7.38 53.28 31.24
CA GLN A 33 -8.20 52.06 31.25
C GLN A 33 -9.01 51.91 29.95
N ARG A 34 -9.62 52.98 29.45
CA ARG A 34 -10.33 52.98 28.16
C ARG A 34 -9.38 52.73 26.98
N ILE A 35 -8.18 53.34 26.99
CA ILE A 35 -7.17 53.10 25.93
C ILE A 35 -6.71 51.65 25.95
N SER A 36 -6.37 51.11 27.13
CA SER A 36 -5.97 49.71 27.30
C SER A 36 -7.06 48.75 26.80
N THR A 37 -8.32 49.02 27.16
CA THR A 37 -9.48 48.26 26.66
C THR A 37 -9.57 48.28 25.13
N ARG A 38 -9.43 49.46 24.50
CA ARG A 38 -9.46 49.58 23.04
C ARG A 38 -8.32 48.83 22.37
N LEU A 39 -7.09 48.96 22.89
CA LEU A 39 -5.92 48.25 22.37
C LEU A 39 -6.09 46.75 22.49
N PHE A 40 -6.57 46.26 23.65
CA PHE A 40 -6.83 44.84 23.86
C PHE A 40 -7.85 44.29 22.86
N ILE A 41 -8.98 44.98 22.67
CA ILE A 41 -10.01 44.54 21.72
C ILE A 41 -9.45 44.51 20.28
N ILE A 42 -8.69 45.53 19.87
CA ILE A 42 -8.08 45.58 18.53
C ILE A 42 -7.12 44.40 18.34
N ILE A 43 -6.24 44.16 19.32
CA ILE A 43 -5.27 43.05 19.27
C ILE A 43 -6.00 41.71 19.26
N LEU A 44 -7.03 41.55 20.10
CA LEU A 44 -7.82 40.33 20.18
C LEU A 44 -8.48 40.03 18.83
N VAL A 45 -9.19 41.00 18.25
CA VAL A 45 -9.83 40.86 16.94
C VAL A 45 -8.80 40.53 15.86
N PHE A 46 -7.66 41.22 15.83
CA PHE A 46 -6.59 40.97 14.88
C PHE A 46 -6.02 39.55 15.01
N SER A 47 -5.70 39.11 16.24
CA SER A 47 -5.19 37.76 16.51
C SER A 47 -6.19 36.66 16.13
N THR A 48 -7.48 36.85 16.45
CA THR A 48 -8.53 35.90 16.06
C THR A 48 -8.72 35.86 14.54
N THR A 49 -8.62 37.00 13.86
CA THR A 49 -8.73 37.06 12.40
C THR A 49 -7.58 36.32 11.74
N ILE A 50 -6.35 36.46 12.26
CA ILE A 50 -5.19 35.70 11.78
C ILE A 50 -5.42 34.20 11.97
N LEU A 51 -5.86 33.77 13.16
CA LEU A 51 -6.11 32.35 13.45
C LEU A 51 -7.19 31.76 12.53
N ILE A 52 -8.30 32.47 12.33
CA ILE A 52 -9.37 32.03 11.43
C ILE A 52 -8.86 31.96 9.99
N GLY A 53 -8.12 32.98 9.54
CA GLY A 53 -7.50 33.00 8.23
C GLY A 53 -6.59 31.78 8.02
N TYR A 54 -5.68 31.53 8.95
CA TYR A 54 -4.79 30.37 8.91
C TYR A 54 -5.55 29.05 8.80
N ASN A 55 -6.60 28.85 9.62
CA ASN A 55 -7.41 27.64 9.57
C ASN A 55 -8.21 27.51 8.26
N PHE A 56 -8.56 28.62 7.60
CA PHE A 56 -9.21 28.58 6.30
C PHE A 56 -8.25 28.13 5.18
N PHE A 57 -6.97 28.47 5.28
CA PHE A 57 -5.95 28.11 4.29
C PHE A 57 -5.37 26.70 4.49
N ILE A 58 -5.76 25.97 5.52
CA ILE A 58 -5.23 24.62 5.74
C ILE A 58 -5.88 23.65 4.73
N GLU A 59 -5.07 23.07 3.86
CA GLU A 59 -5.52 22.01 2.97
C GLU A 59 -5.58 20.68 3.76
N VAL A 60 -6.73 20.00 3.69
CA VAL A 60 -6.92 18.70 4.35
C VAL A 60 -6.78 17.61 3.30
N THR A 61 -5.77 16.76 3.42
CA THR A 61 -5.62 15.58 2.58
C THR A 61 -6.68 14.55 2.95
N LYS A 62 -7.50 14.15 1.97
CA LYS A 62 -8.48 13.08 2.14
C LYS A 62 -7.94 11.79 1.55
N VAL A 63 -7.90 10.73 2.36
CA VAL A 63 -7.58 9.38 1.89
C VAL A 63 -8.77 8.84 1.08
N ASN A 64 -8.51 8.40 -0.14
CA ASN A 64 -9.48 7.73 -0.98
C ASN A 64 -9.15 6.23 -1.05
N ASN A 65 -10.09 5.38 -0.65
CA ASN A 65 -9.91 3.93 -0.63
C ASN A 65 -10.55 3.30 -1.88
N ILE A 66 -9.78 2.47 -2.58
CA ILE A 66 -10.23 1.72 -3.75
C ILE A 66 -10.07 0.24 -3.42
N ASN A 67 -11.18 -0.49 -3.44
CA ASN A 67 -11.20 -1.91 -3.09
C ASN A 67 -10.94 -2.75 -4.34
N SER A 68 -10.00 -3.69 -4.24
CA SER A 68 -9.70 -4.69 -5.28
C SER A 68 -9.53 -4.09 -6.70
N PRO A 69 -8.59 -3.14 -6.90
CA PRO A 69 -8.33 -2.60 -8.23
C PRO A 69 -7.81 -3.70 -9.17
N ASP A 70 -8.18 -3.61 -10.45
CA ASP A 70 -7.51 -4.41 -11.47
C ASP A 70 -6.09 -3.88 -11.76
N LEU A 71 -5.29 -4.64 -12.50
CA LEU A 71 -3.91 -4.27 -12.80
C LEU A 71 -3.81 -2.96 -13.61
N ALA A 72 -4.74 -2.70 -14.53
CA ALA A 72 -4.69 -1.49 -15.35
C ALA A 72 -5.03 -0.24 -14.51
N GLN A 73 -6.03 -0.34 -13.64
CA GLN A 73 -6.38 0.70 -12.67
C GLN A 73 -5.23 0.99 -11.70
N TYR A 74 -4.57 -0.06 -11.20
CA TYR A 74 -3.38 0.13 -10.35
C TYR A 74 -2.27 0.89 -11.09
N LEU A 75 -1.96 0.51 -12.33
CA LEU A 75 -0.92 1.17 -13.13
C LEU A 75 -1.26 2.64 -13.42
N ASP A 76 -2.53 2.93 -13.72
CA ASP A 76 -3.00 4.30 -13.91
C ASP A 76 -2.86 5.14 -12.63
N LEU A 77 -3.33 4.64 -11.50
CA LEU A 77 -3.23 5.30 -10.20
C LEU A 77 -1.77 5.50 -9.77
N TYR A 78 -0.90 4.52 -10.02
CA TYR A 78 0.52 4.61 -9.73
C TYR A 78 1.20 5.69 -10.57
N SER A 79 0.79 5.86 -11.84
CA SER A 79 1.32 6.91 -12.70
C SER A 79 0.92 8.32 -12.23
N GLN A 80 -0.29 8.46 -11.69
CA GLN A 80 -0.83 9.75 -11.23
C GLN A 80 -0.38 10.12 -9.81
N TYR A 81 -0.22 9.14 -8.92
CA TYR A 81 0.02 9.34 -7.49
C TYR A 81 1.20 8.53 -6.93
N PRO A 82 2.40 8.55 -7.56
CA PRO A 82 3.49 7.65 -7.21
C PRO A 82 4.03 7.82 -5.78
N GLN A 83 3.89 9.00 -5.19
CA GLN A 83 4.42 9.32 -3.87
C GLN A 83 3.43 9.09 -2.72
N THR A 84 2.13 9.00 -3.03
CA THR A 84 1.06 8.94 -2.02
C THR A 84 0.22 7.68 -2.11
N LEU A 85 0.28 6.95 -3.23
CA LEU A 85 -0.41 5.67 -3.39
C LEU A 85 0.19 4.63 -2.44
N THR A 86 -0.68 4.00 -1.64
CA THR A 86 -0.31 2.92 -0.72
C THR A 86 -1.15 1.68 -1.04
N CYS A 87 -0.49 0.55 -1.29
CA CYS A 87 -1.13 -0.74 -1.50
C CYS A 87 -0.69 -1.71 -0.38
N PRO A 88 -1.43 -1.78 0.73
CA PRO A 88 -1.15 -2.75 1.77
C PRO A 88 -1.49 -4.16 1.27
N CYS A 89 -0.62 -5.14 1.51
CA CYS A 89 -0.95 -6.54 1.28
C CYS A 89 -2.03 -6.97 2.27
N THR A 90 -3.13 -7.56 1.78
CA THR A 90 -4.14 -8.19 2.63
C THR A 90 -3.62 -9.48 3.25
N ASP A 91 -2.85 -10.23 2.46
CA ASP A 91 -2.32 -11.53 2.83
C ASP A 91 -0.80 -11.55 2.67
N ILE A 92 -0.12 -12.05 3.71
CA ILE A 92 1.36 -12.16 3.73
C ILE A 92 1.81 -13.45 3.03
N THR A 93 0.92 -14.42 2.93
CA THR A 93 1.17 -15.72 2.30
C THR A 93 -0.02 -16.09 1.44
N ILE A 94 0.25 -16.42 0.18
CA ILE A 94 -0.74 -16.93 -0.77
C ILE A 94 -0.50 -18.43 -0.87
N LYS A 95 -1.55 -19.24 -0.80
CA LYS A 95 -1.37 -20.69 -0.94
C LYS A 95 -1.06 -21.02 -2.40
N TYR A 96 -0.20 -22.02 -2.63
CA TYR A 96 0.13 -22.46 -4.00
C TYR A 96 -1.11 -22.80 -4.82
N GLU A 97 -2.11 -23.44 -4.22
CA GLU A 97 -3.39 -23.79 -4.86
C GLU A 97 -4.20 -22.58 -5.37
N GLU A 98 -3.94 -21.36 -4.86
CA GLU A 98 -4.69 -20.15 -5.27
C GLU A 98 -4.15 -19.53 -6.56
N PHE A 99 -2.89 -19.77 -6.92
CA PHE A 99 -2.28 -19.20 -8.13
C PHE A 99 -1.70 -20.24 -9.09
N LEU A 100 -1.67 -21.51 -8.69
CA LEU A 100 -1.11 -22.59 -9.49
C LEU A 100 -2.06 -23.79 -9.49
N GLU A 101 -2.72 -24.01 -10.62
CA GLU A 101 -3.48 -25.21 -10.90
C GLU A 101 -2.63 -26.11 -11.81
N ILE A 102 -2.21 -27.27 -11.31
CA ILE A 102 -1.49 -28.28 -12.09
C ILE A 102 -2.42 -29.47 -12.29
N ASP A 103 -3.00 -29.56 -13.48
CA ASP A 103 -3.65 -30.79 -13.95
C ASP A 103 -2.60 -31.63 -14.70
N TYR A 104 -2.32 -32.83 -14.18
CA TYR A 104 -1.36 -33.75 -14.79
C TYR A 104 -1.87 -35.18 -14.81
N THR A 105 -1.65 -35.84 -15.95
CA THR A 105 -1.87 -37.28 -16.09
C THR A 105 -0.53 -38.00 -16.03
N LEU A 106 -0.33 -38.84 -15.02
CA LEU A 106 0.84 -39.71 -14.97
C LEU A 106 0.69 -40.85 -15.99
N HIS A 107 1.62 -40.93 -16.94
CA HIS A 107 1.68 -42.05 -17.85
C HIS A 107 2.36 -43.24 -17.18
N GLN A 108 1.84 -44.46 -17.38
CA GLN A 108 2.41 -45.65 -16.76
C GLN A 108 3.81 -45.93 -17.34
N LEU A 109 4.82 -45.97 -16.46
CA LEU A 109 6.21 -46.17 -16.86
C LEU A 109 6.43 -47.53 -17.54
N CYS A 110 5.79 -48.59 -17.03
CA CYS A 110 6.00 -49.95 -17.53
C CYS A 110 5.33 -50.25 -18.87
N SER A 111 4.42 -49.37 -19.33
CA SER A 111 3.88 -49.40 -20.70
C SER A 111 4.56 -48.39 -21.62
N SER A 112 5.55 -47.64 -21.13
CA SER A 112 6.25 -46.61 -21.90
C SER A 112 7.28 -47.21 -22.83
N VAL A 113 7.62 -46.47 -23.89
CA VAL A 113 8.74 -46.77 -24.79
C VAL A 113 10.07 -46.90 -24.02
N PHE A 114 10.20 -46.22 -22.87
CA PHE A 114 11.42 -46.17 -22.08
C PHE A 114 11.89 -47.51 -21.52
N VAL A 115 11.01 -48.51 -21.43
CA VAL A 115 11.35 -49.86 -20.96
C VAL A 115 11.42 -50.88 -22.09
N THR A 116 11.28 -50.44 -23.34
CA THR A 116 11.36 -51.32 -24.51
C THR A 116 12.82 -51.62 -24.86
N ASN A 117 13.05 -52.79 -25.46
CA ASN A 117 14.37 -53.15 -25.96
C ASN A 117 14.86 -52.20 -27.05
N ASP A 118 13.95 -51.67 -27.87
CA ASP A 118 14.29 -50.78 -28.98
C ASP A 118 14.86 -49.46 -28.46
N TRP A 119 14.28 -48.90 -27.41
CA TRP A 119 14.81 -47.69 -26.76
C TRP A 119 16.18 -47.92 -26.13
N ILE A 120 16.34 -49.03 -25.39
CA ILE A 120 17.61 -49.37 -24.75
C ILE A 120 18.70 -49.62 -25.81
N ALA A 121 18.36 -50.32 -26.89
CA ALA A 121 19.29 -50.57 -28.01
C ALA A 121 19.66 -49.28 -28.75
N TYR A 122 18.71 -48.36 -28.93
CA TYR A 122 18.96 -47.05 -29.52
C TYR A 122 19.97 -46.26 -28.69
N LEU A 123 19.82 -46.22 -27.36
CA LEU A 123 20.78 -45.57 -26.48
C LEU A 123 22.14 -46.27 -26.53
N ALA A 124 22.16 -47.61 -26.52
CA ALA A 124 23.36 -48.44 -26.60
C ALA A 124 24.17 -48.24 -27.89
N GLN A 125 23.51 -48.00 -29.03
CA GLN A 125 24.17 -47.87 -30.34
C GLN A 125 24.70 -46.45 -30.61
N ASN A 126 24.02 -45.41 -30.11
CA ASN A 126 24.44 -44.02 -30.33
C ASN A 126 25.67 -43.60 -29.52
N HIS A 127 26.13 -44.45 -28.60
CA HIS A 127 27.38 -44.32 -27.86
C HIS A 127 28.60 -44.06 -28.71
N ILE A 128 28.66 -44.71 -29.87
CA ILE A 128 29.86 -44.79 -30.69
C ILE A 128 30.07 -43.49 -31.48
N LEU A 129 29.07 -42.60 -31.53
CA LEU A 129 29.03 -41.45 -32.44
C LEU A 129 29.03 -40.07 -31.75
N THR A 130 29.19 -40.00 -30.42
CA THR A 130 29.01 -38.73 -29.68
C THR A 130 30.24 -38.31 -28.89
N THR A 131 30.39 -36.98 -28.69
CA THR A 131 31.48 -36.37 -27.91
C THR A 131 31.37 -36.72 -26.42
N ASP A 132 32.50 -36.69 -25.69
CA ASP A 132 32.67 -37.21 -24.30
C ASP A 132 31.52 -36.90 -23.31
N TYR A 133 30.89 -35.74 -23.41
CA TYR A 133 29.82 -35.35 -22.49
C TYR A 133 28.49 -36.08 -22.74
N VAL A 134 28.16 -36.34 -24.01
CA VAL A 134 26.93 -37.04 -24.41
C VAL A 134 27.09 -38.56 -24.24
N ALA A 135 28.31 -39.08 -24.43
CA ALA A 135 28.64 -40.47 -24.17
C ALA A 135 28.30 -40.89 -22.72
N GLY A 136 28.63 -40.05 -21.73
CA GLY A 136 28.29 -40.33 -20.33
C GLY A 136 26.79 -40.43 -20.06
N PHE A 137 25.97 -39.54 -20.64
CA PHE A 137 24.51 -39.60 -20.51
C PHE A 137 23.93 -40.84 -21.18
N LEU A 138 24.39 -41.16 -22.39
CA LEU A 138 23.88 -42.32 -23.11
C LEU A 138 24.22 -43.61 -22.33
N GLU A 139 25.32 -43.65 -21.54
CA GLU A 139 25.93 -44.90 -21.05
C GLU A 139 25.23 -45.26 -19.76
N LEU A 140 25.23 -44.29 -18.85
CA LEU A 140 24.43 -44.31 -17.65
C LEU A 140 22.94 -44.46 -18.01
N GLY A 141 22.48 -43.80 -19.07
CA GLY A 141 21.11 -43.91 -19.58
C GLY A 141 20.73 -45.34 -19.93
N THR A 142 21.54 -46.04 -20.74
CA THR A 142 21.29 -47.45 -21.10
C THR A 142 21.12 -48.33 -19.86
N TYR A 143 22.03 -48.22 -18.88
CA TYR A 143 21.94 -49.00 -17.65
C TYR A 143 20.72 -48.63 -16.80
N MET A 144 20.40 -47.34 -16.69
CA MET A 144 19.25 -46.86 -15.94
C MET A 144 17.92 -47.35 -16.55
N PHE A 145 17.74 -47.23 -17.86
CA PHE A 145 16.52 -47.70 -18.52
C PHE A 145 16.38 -49.23 -18.51
N GLN A 146 17.50 -49.96 -18.55
CA GLN A 146 17.50 -51.41 -18.35
C GLN A 146 17.11 -51.80 -16.92
N ALA A 147 17.56 -51.05 -15.92
CA ALA A 147 17.13 -51.24 -14.53
C ALA A 147 15.62 -50.97 -14.37
N LEU A 148 15.09 -49.90 -14.99
CA LEU A 148 13.65 -49.61 -14.99
C LEU A 148 12.83 -50.74 -15.61
N LYS A 149 13.29 -51.29 -16.74
CA LYS A 149 12.66 -52.46 -17.37
C LYS A 149 12.62 -53.66 -16.41
N THR A 150 13.75 -53.96 -15.78
CA THR A 150 13.86 -55.09 -14.82
C THR A 150 12.94 -54.89 -13.61
N PHE A 151 12.81 -53.66 -13.13
CA PHE A 151 11.88 -53.31 -12.07
C PHE A 151 10.42 -53.55 -12.49
N CYS A 152 10.04 -53.13 -13.70
CA CYS A 152 8.72 -53.37 -14.25
C CYS A 152 8.40 -54.86 -14.40
N GLU A 153 9.35 -55.66 -14.90
CA GLU A 153 9.19 -57.12 -15.02
C GLU A 153 9.06 -57.82 -13.66
N SER A 154 9.73 -57.29 -12.64
CA SER A 154 9.69 -57.84 -11.27
C SER A 154 8.38 -57.47 -10.57
N SER A 155 7.95 -56.22 -10.71
CA SER A 155 6.68 -55.72 -10.17
C SER A 155 5.49 -56.55 -10.67
N ASN A 156 5.51 -56.95 -11.95
CA ASN A 156 4.45 -57.74 -12.57
C ASN A 156 4.40 -59.22 -12.14
N LYS A 157 5.37 -59.68 -11.34
CA LYS A 157 5.45 -61.05 -10.79
C LYS A 157 5.00 -61.13 -9.32
N THR A 158 4.71 -60.00 -8.70
CA THR A 158 4.19 -59.84 -7.34
C THR A 158 2.70 -59.55 -7.38
#